data_AF-A0A960G243-F1
#
_entry.id   AF-A0A960G243-F1
#
_cell.length_a   1.000
_cell.length_b   1.000
_cell.length_c   1.000
_cell.angle_alpha   90.00
_cell.angle_beta   90.00
_cell.angle_gamma   90.00
#
_symmetry.space_group_name_H-M   'P 1'
#
loop_
_entity.id
_entity.type
_entity.pdbx_description
1 polymer ?
#
loop_
_entity_poly.entity_id
_entity_poly.type
_entity_poly.pdbx_seq_one_letter_code
_entity_poly.pdbx_strand_id
1 'polypeptide(L)' 'SEFSAQALAEVRRRGWAQSVAEREAGVASVSAPVWSGERVVAAVSISGPIDRMSRRPGTRFAAEVVDAAAQVQRDLGG' A
#
# COMPACT_ATOMS: atom_id res chain seq x y z
N SER A 1 5.67 0.80 17.31
CA SER A 1 5.76 -0.12 16.17
C SER A 1 6.90 0.29 15.29
N GLU A 2 7.95 -0.52 15.21
CA GLU A 2 9.05 -0.31 14.26
C GLU A 2 8.84 -1.21 13.05
N PHE A 3 8.94 -0.64 11.85
CA PHE A 3 8.94 -1.42 10.62
C PHE A 3 10.33 -2.03 10.43
N SER A 4 10.42 -3.35 10.23
CA SER A 4 11.72 -4.00 10.02
C SER A 4 12.34 -3.57 8.69
N ALA A 5 13.68 -3.52 8.63
CA ALA A 5 14.40 -3.24 7.39
C ALA A 5 14.00 -4.20 6.26
N GLN A 6 13.71 -5.46 6.60
CA GLN A 6 13.22 -6.46 5.66
C GLN A 6 11.84 -6.10 5.11
N ALA A 7 10.90 -5.67 5.96
CA ALA A 7 9.57 -5.26 5.52
C ALA A 7 9.65 -4.04 4.59
N LEU A 8 10.49 -3.05 4.94
CA LEU A 8 10.72 -1.87 4.08
C LEU A 8 11.38 -2.24 2.75
N ALA A 9 12.35 -3.15 2.74
CA ALA A 9 12.98 -3.65 1.52
C ALA A 9 11.98 -4.38 0.61
N GLU A 10 11.08 -5.17 1.19
CA GLU A 10 10.02 -5.83 0.45
C GLU A 10 9.04 -4.83 -0.15
N VAL A 11 8.60 -3.82 0.62
CA VAL A 11 7.73 -2.75 0.13
C VAL A 11 8.38 -2.01 -1.05
N ARG A 12 9.67 -1.67 -0.95
CA ARG A 12 10.43 -1.03 -2.04
C ARG A 12 10.50 -1.91 -3.28
N ARG A 13 10.74 -3.22 -3.12
CA ARG A 13 10.84 -4.17 -4.23
C ARG A 13 9.51 -4.34 -4.96
N ARG A 14 8.39 -4.42 -4.23
CA ARG A 14 7.06 -4.70 -4.81
C ARG A 14 6.25 -3.46 -5.15
N GLY A 15 6.63 -2.29 -4.63
CA GLY A 15 5.94 -1.01 -4.87
C GLY A 15 4.68 -0.78 -4.04
N TRP A 16 4.38 -1.63 -3.05
CA TRP A 16 3.20 -1.51 -2.19
C TRP A 16 3.42 -2.13 -0.82
N ALA A 17 2.59 -1.77 0.15
CA ALA A 17 2.54 -2.30 1.51
C ALA A 17 1.19 -2.96 1.77
N GLN A 18 1.15 -3.96 2.66
CA GLN A 18 -0.12 -4.49 3.17
C GLN A 18 -0.03 -4.70 4.68
N SER A 19 -1.18 -4.65 5.34
CA SER A 19 -1.33 -5.00 6.75
C SER A 19 -2.57 -5.88 6.94
N VAL A 20 -2.51 -6.81 7.90
CA VAL A 20 -3.64 -7.69 8.24
C VAL A 20 -3.74 -7.83 9.75
N ALA A 21 -4.85 -7.38 10.33
CA ALA A 21 -5.09 -7.35 11.77
C ALA A 21 -3.99 -6.65 12.60
N GLU A 22 -3.15 -5.82 11.97
CA GLU A 22 -2.02 -5.17 12.64
C GLU A 22 -2.45 -3.95 13.47
N ARG A 23 -3.42 -3.18 12.96
CA ARG A 23 -3.95 -1.97 13.61
C ARG A 23 -5.27 -2.20 14.32
N GLU A 24 -6.13 -3.01 13.72
CA GLU A 24 -7.46 -3.34 14.24
C GLU A 24 -7.76 -4.79 13.90
N ALA A 25 -8.20 -5.56 14.91
CA ALA A 25 -8.55 -6.95 14.72
C ALA A 25 -9.67 -7.06 13.68
N GLY A 26 -9.45 -7.85 12.64
CA GLY A 26 -10.44 -8.04 11.57
C GLY A 26 -10.31 -7.09 10.38
N VAL A 27 -9.39 -6.11 10.39
CA VAL A 27 -9.17 -5.19 9.26
C VAL A 27 -7.91 -5.58 8.49
N ALA A 28 -7.97 -5.51 7.16
CA ALA A 28 -6.81 -5.58 6.29
C ALA A 28 -6.74 -4.35 5.39
N SER A 29 -5.52 -3.98 5.01
CA SER A 29 -5.26 -2.89 4.08
C SER A 29 -4.17 -3.23 3.09
N VAL A 30 -4.21 -2.56 1.95
CA VAL A 30 -3.11 -2.45 0.99
C VAL A 30 -2.91 -0.98 0.66
N SER A 31 -1.66 -0.57 0.47
CA SER A 31 -1.30 0.83 0.19
C SER A 31 -0.16 0.92 -0.81
N ALA A 32 -0.20 1.90 -1.70
CA ALA A 32 0.90 2.22 -2.61
C ALA A 32 1.37 3.67 -2.38
N PRO A 33 2.69 3.93 -2.42
CA PRO A 33 3.25 5.27 -2.29
C PRO A 33 2.98 6.11 -3.53
N VAL A 34 2.74 7.40 -3.33
CA VAL A 34 2.73 8.44 -4.37
C VAL A 34 4.07 9.17 -4.28
N TRP A 35 4.84 9.11 -5.37
CA TRP A 35 6.16 9.73 -5.47
C TRP A 35 6.13 11.12 -6.12
N SER A 36 7.03 11.98 -5.68
CA SER A 36 7.45 13.21 -6.37
C SER A 36 8.98 13.24 -6.35
N GLY A 37 9.59 12.97 -7.50
CA GLY A 37 11.01 12.62 -7.58
C GLY A 37 11.36 11.44 -6.66
N GLU A 38 12.36 11.60 -5.80
CA GLU A 38 12.82 10.57 -4.85
C GLU A 38 12.02 10.55 -3.53
N ARG A 39 11.01 11.43 -3.38
CA ARG A 39 10.26 11.59 -2.14
C ARG A 39 8.87 10.98 -2.24
N VAL A 40 8.48 10.21 -1.23
CA VAL A 40 7.07 9.83 -1.02
C VAL A 40 6.34 11.03 -0.42
N VAL A 41 5.30 11.51 -1.11
CA VAL A 41 4.50 12.68 -0.70
C VAL A 41 3.10 12.32 -0.23
N ALA A 42 2.57 11.17 -0.65
CA ALA A 42 1.29 10.63 -0.20
C ALA A 42 1.27 9.10 -0.34
N ALA A 43 0.13 8.48 0.00
CA ALA A 43 -0.14 7.08 -0.29
C ALA A 43 -1.62 6.89 -0.64
N VAL A 44 -1.90 6.02 -1.61
CA VAL A 44 -3.26 5.55 -1.90
C VAL A 44 -3.47 4.24 -1.16
N SER A 45 -4.62 4.06 -0.52
CA SER A 45 -4.93 2.85 0.25
C SER A 45 -6.38 2.41 0.10
N ILE A 46 -6.57 1.08 0.11
CA ILE A 46 -7.87 0.45 0.30
C ILE A 46 -7.81 -0.33 1.61
N SER A 47 -8.82 -0.14 2.45
CA SER A 47 -8.96 -0.80 3.75
C SER A 47 -10.37 -1.38 3.92
N GLY A 48 -10.48 -2.50 4.63
CA GLY A 48 -11.77 -3.08 4.95
C GLY A 48 -11.65 -4.37 5.76
N PRO A 49 -12.78 -5.01 6.09
CA PRO A 49 -12.79 -6.28 6.81
C PRO A 49 -12.04 -7.38 6.05
N ILE A 50 -11.26 -8.20 6.75
CA ILE A 50 -10.47 -9.31 6.21
C ILE A 50 -11.33 -10.22 5.33
N ASP A 51 -12.58 -10.48 5.70
CA ASP A 51 -13.47 -11.36 4.95
C ASP A 51 -13.78 -10.83 3.54
N ARG A 52 -13.73 -9.51 3.34
CA ARG A 52 -13.87 -8.88 2.01
C ARG A 52 -12.52 -8.64 1.34
N MET A 53 -11.52 -8.27 2.15
CA MET A 53 -10.18 -7.88 1.69
C MET A 53 -9.29 -9.07 1.34
N SER A 54 -9.57 -10.28 1.84
CA SER A 54 -8.66 -11.43 1.98
C SER A 54 -7.62 -11.27 3.10
N ARG A 55 -7.10 -12.41 3.59
CA ARG A 55 -5.88 -12.48 4.42
C ARG A 55 -4.61 -12.12 3.65
N ARG A 56 -4.70 -11.96 2.32
CA ARG A 56 -3.63 -11.50 1.43
C ARG A 56 -4.16 -10.38 0.53
N PRO A 57 -4.46 -9.19 1.07
CA PRO A 57 -5.09 -8.11 0.31
C PRO A 57 -4.21 -7.64 -0.86
N GLY A 58 -2.88 -7.73 -0.74
CA GLY A 58 -1.96 -7.39 -1.82
C GLY A 58 -2.12 -8.27 -3.07
N THR A 59 -2.43 -9.57 -2.93
CA THR A 59 -2.69 -10.43 -4.09
C THR A 59 -3.94 -9.99 -4.88
N ARG A 60 -4.89 -9.32 -4.21
CA ARG A 60 -6.18 -8.98 -4.80
C ARG A 60 -6.26 -7.54 -5.29
N PHE A 61 -5.62 -6.60 -4.60
CA PHE A 61 -5.84 -5.16 -4.81
C PHE A 61 -4.56 -4.37 -5.07
N ALA A 62 -3.39 -5.01 -5.06
CA ALA A 62 -2.14 -4.26 -5.22
C ALA A 62 -2.05 -3.57 -6.58
N ALA A 63 -2.51 -4.21 -7.66
CA ALA A 63 -2.44 -3.64 -9.01
C ALA A 63 -3.26 -2.35 -9.08
N GLU A 64 -4.51 -2.39 -8.64
CA GLU A 64 -5.44 -1.26 -8.66
C GLU A 64 -4.96 -0.10 -7.78
N VAL A 65 -4.39 -0.42 -6.61
CA VAL A 65 -3.88 0.60 -5.69
C VAL A 65 -2.59 1.25 -6.22
N VAL A 66 -1.71 0.47 -6.84
CA VAL A 66 -0.50 0.99 -7.51
C VAL A 66 -0.87 1.85 -8.72
N ASP A 67 -1.81 1.41 -9.55
CA ASP A 67 -2.27 2.17 -10.72
C ASP A 67 -2.91 3.50 -10.30
N ALA A 68 -3.74 3.48 -9.25
CA ALA A 68 -4.32 4.69 -8.68
C ALA A 68 -3.24 5.64 -8.11
N ALA A 69 -2.24 5.11 -7.40
CA ALA A 69 -1.12 5.92 -6.93
C ALA A 69 -0.33 6.54 -8.09
N ALA A 70 -0.07 5.76 -9.15
CA ALA A 70 0.59 6.25 -10.35
C ALA A 70 -0.23 7.33 -11.08
N GLN A 71 -1.56 7.26 -11.07
CA GLN A 71 -2.42 8.33 -11.59
C GLN A 71 -2.26 9.61 -10.77
N VAL A 72 -2.33 9.52 -9.44
CA VAL A 72 -2.13 10.68 -8.56
C VAL A 72 -0.74 11.30 -8.79
N GLN A 73 0.30 10.49 -8.99
CA GLN A 73 1.64 10.98 -9.31
C GLN A 73 1.68 11.80 -10.60
N ARG A 74 0.99 11.35 -11.65
CA ARG A 74 0.88 12.10 -12.91
C ARG A 74 0.16 13.43 -12.73
N ASP A 75 -0.92 13.43 -11.96
CA ASP A 75 -1.73 14.63 -11.72
C ASP A 75 -0.98 15.68 -10.89
N LEU A 76 -0.02 15.26 -10.06
CA LEU A 76 0.87 16.14 -9.31
C LEU A 76 2.02 16.73 -10.13
N GLY A 77 2.10 16.42 -11.44
CA GLY A 77 3.12 16.93 -12.34
C GLY A 77 4.46 16.21 -12.21
N GLY A 78 4.42 14.87 -12.11
CA GLY A 78 5.59 14.00 -11.98
C GLY A 78 6.78 14.33 -12.88
#